data_AF-A0A954HWA1-F1
#
_entry.id   AF-A0A954HWA1-F1
#
_cell.length_a   1.000
_cell.length_b   1.000
_cell.length_c   1.000
_cell.angle_alpha   90.00
_cell.angle_beta   90.00
_cell.angle_gamma   90.00
#
_symmetry.space_group_name_H-M   'P 1'
#
loop_
_entity.id
_entity.type
_entity.pdbx_description
1 polymer ?
#
loop_
_entity_poly.entity_id
_entity_poly.type
_entity_poly.pdbx_seq_one_letter_code
_entity_poly.pdbx_strand_id
1 'polypeptide(L)'
;MTTTFKKDGATLEAAEHAALHDLMNRVREVFSQQPRSCTSLVDALRRLVDVVLSHFDHETEENGFFDQVIAHRPGVAHQAAELQREHFDLRSQLFALEQRAGRASNIDVDWNDLLDRFVAFERQMLRHELNETDLLQIVYNEDLGRGA
;
A
#
# COMPACT_ATOMS: atom_id res chain seq x y z
N MET A 1 7.37 15.12 -27.03
CA MET A 1 6.40 15.42 -25.96
C MET A 1 6.42 14.23 -25.01
N THR A 2 7.34 14.23 -24.04
CA THR A 2 7.63 13.03 -23.20
C THR A 2 8.06 13.41 -21.77
N THR A 3 7.86 14.65 -21.36
CA THR A 3 8.36 15.17 -20.07
C THR A 3 7.34 15.20 -18.94
N THR A 4 6.05 15.01 -19.24
CA THR A 4 4.97 15.17 -18.24
C THR A 4 4.86 14.00 -17.27
N PHE A 5 5.14 12.77 -17.74
CA PHE A 5 5.18 11.56 -16.91
C PHE A 5 6.12 11.68 -15.70
N LYS A 6 7.24 12.37 -15.89
CA LYS A 6 8.40 12.34 -14.99
C LYS A 6 8.20 13.01 -13.64
N LYS A 7 7.31 14.00 -13.57
CA LYS A 7 7.19 14.84 -12.37
C LYS A 7 5.88 14.57 -11.65
N ASP A 8 4.78 14.45 -12.37
CA ASP A 8 3.47 14.45 -11.74
C ASP A 8 3.14 13.07 -11.14
N GLY A 9 3.52 11.96 -11.80
CA GLY A 9 3.31 10.60 -11.29
C GLY A 9 4.12 10.28 -10.02
N ALA A 10 5.43 10.52 -10.04
CA ALA A 10 6.28 10.24 -8.86
C ALA A 10 5.91 11.09 -7.63
N THR A 11 5.38 12.30 -7.82
CA THR A 11 4.95 13.15 -6.70
C THR A 11 3.62 12.66 -6.13
N LEU A 12 2.75 12.07 -6.97
CA LEU A 12 1.51 11.45 -6.53
C LEU A 12 1.79 10.19 -5.71
N GLU A 13 2.60 9.25 -6.22
CA GLU A 13 2.99 8.03 -5.50
C GLU A 13 3.57 8.33 -4.11
N ALA A 14 4.49 9.30 -4.04
CA ALA A 14 5.09 9.70 -2.77
C ALA A 14 4.07 10.28 -1.78
N ALA A 15 3.06 11.00 -2.27
CA ALA A 15 2.00 11.55 -1.44
C ALA A 15 1.04 10.46 -0.94
N GLU A 16 0.73 9.47 -1.77
CA GLU A 16 -0.11 8.33 -1.41
C GLU A 16 0.58 7.42 -0.38
N HIS A 17 1.86 7.08 -0.60
CA HIS A 17 2.67 6.34 0.37
C HIS A 17 2.79 7.09 1.71
N ALA A 18 2.98 8.41 1.69
CA ALA A 18 2.99 9.21 2.93
C ALA A 18 1.64 9.13 3.68
N ALA A 19 0.52 9.22 2.97
CA ALA A 19 -0.80 9.09 3.57
C ALA A 19 -1.05 7.68 4.16
N LEU A 20 -0.57 6.64 3.48
CA LEU A 20 -0.60 5.26 3.95
C LEU A 20 0.21 5.09 5.24
N HIS A 21 1.42 5.64 5.29
CA HIS A 21 2.29 5.59 6.47
C HIS A 21 1.67 6.29 7.66
N ASP A 22 1.08 7.47 7.46
CA ASP A 22 0.38 8.20 8.51
C ASP A 22 -0.79 7.38 9.09
N LEU A 23 -1.54 6.67 8.25
CA LEU A 23 -2.64 5.81 8.69
C LEU A 23 -2.15 4.54 9.40
N MET A 24 -1.09 3.90 8.92
CA MET A 24 -0.48 2.74 9.61
C MET A 24 0.04 3.15 10.99
N ASN A 25 0.70 4.29 11.09
CA ASN A 25 1.13 4.87 12.36
C ASN A 25 -0.06 5.16 13.27
N ARG A 26 -1.16 5.69 12.73
CA ARG A 26 -2.38 5.92 13.49
C ARG A 26 -2.99 4.64 14.05
N VAL A 27 -3.05 3.56 13.27
CA VAL A 27 -3.52 2.26 13.75
C VAL A 27 -2.62 1.72 14.87
N ARG A 28 -1.30 1.85 14.71
CA ARG A 28 -0.30 1.47 15.72
C ARG A 28 -0.45 2.27 17.03
N GLU A 29 -0.70 3.57 16.94
CA GLU A 29 -1.00 4.41 18.10
C GLU A 29 -2.24 3.89 18.86
N VAL A 30 -3.31 3.55 18.15
CA VAL A 30 -4.54 3.03 18.76
C VAL A 30 -4.28 1.71 19.49
N PHE A 31 -3.50 0.79 18.91
CA PHE A 31 -3.07 -0.43 19.61
C PHE A 31 -2.26 -0.13 20.88
N SER A 32 -1.37 0.87 20.84
CA SER A 32 -0.49 1.23 21.97
C SER A 32 -1.22 1.81 23.18
N GLN A 33 -2.37 2.45 22.97
CA GLN A 33 -3.14 3.12 24.03
C GLN A 33 -3.94 2.14 24.90
N GLN A 34 -3.76 0.82 24.70
CA GLN A 34 -4.68 -0.25 25.06
C GLN A 34 -6.04 -0.05 24.37
N PRO A 35 -6.74 -1.11 23.91
CA PRO A 35 -8.01 -0.99 23.21
C PRO A 35 -9.12 -0.58 24.19
N ARG A 36 -9.11 0.67 24.65
CA ARG A 36 -10.13 1.25 25.54
C ARG A 36 -11.42 1.55 24.79
N SER A 37 -11.40 1.55 23.44
CA SER A 37 -12.60 1.46 22.62
C SER A 37 -12.34 0.76 21.28
N CYS A 38 -13.04 -0.35 21.03
CA CYS A 38 -13.01 -1.07 19.75
C CYS A 38 -13.37 -0.15 18.57
N THR A 39 -14.23 0.86 18.80
CA THR A 39 -14.68 1.81 17.78
C THR A 39 -13.53 2.57 17.14
N SER A 40 -12.58 3.08 17.94
CA SER A 40 -11.45 3.87 17.42
C SER A 40 -10.53 3.05 16.50
N LEU A 41 -10.32 1.77 16.82
CA LEU A 41 -9.52 0.88 16.00
C LEU A 41 -10.24 0.51 14.72
N VAL A 42 -11.53 0.19 14.79
CA VAL A 42 -12.35 -0.14 13.62
C VAL A 42 -12.39 1.03 12.64
N ASP A 43 -12.58 2.25 13.13
CA ASP A 43 -12.59 3.44 12.28
C ASP A 43 -11.23 3.69 11.64
N ALA A 44 -10.13 3.49 12.38
CA ALA A 44 -8.77 3.62 11.84
C ALA A 44 -8.47 2.55 10.77
N LEU A 45 -8.83 1.29 11.03
CA LEU A 45 -8.66 0.19 10.07
C LEU A 45 -9.52 0.40 8.82
N ARG A 46 -10.76 0.89 8.96
CA ARG A 46 -11.62 1.18 7.81
C ARG A 46 -11.05 2.29 6.93
N ARG A 47 -10.53 3.36 7.53
CA ARG A 47 -9.82 4.40 6.76
C ARG A 47 -8.59 3.85 6.05
N LEU A 48 -7.84 2.97 6.71
CA LEU A 48 -6.70 2.32 6.09
C LEU A 48 -7.13 1.43 4.91
N VAL A 49 -8.25 0.68 5.04
CA VAL A 49 -8.86 -0.07 3.92
C VAL A 49 -9.16 0.86 2.76
N ASP A 50 -9.88 1.96 3.00
CA ASP A 50 -10.30 2.87 1.94
C ASP A 50 -9.09 3.45 1.18
N VAL A 51 -8.04 3.87 1.89
CA VAL A 51 -6.83 4.44 1.27
C VAL A 51 -6.01 3.38 0.53
N VAL A 52 -5.82 2.19 1.09
CA VAL A 52 -5.09 1.09 0.42
C VAL A 52 -5.80 0.67 -0.86
N LEU A 53 -7.14 0.59 -0.84
CA LEU A 53 -7.91 0.24 -2.03
C LEU A 53 -7.80 1.33 -3.10
N SER A 54 -7.96 2.60 -2.71
CA SER A 54 -7.83 3.72 -3.64
C SER A 54 -6.45 3.76 -4.30
N HIS A 55 -5.37 3.56 -3.52
CA HIS A 55 -4.01 3.50 -4.04
C HIS A 55 -3.85 2.37 -5.07
N PHE A 56 -4.24 1.14 -4.71
CA PHE A 56 -4.17 0.00 -5.64
C PHE A 56 -5.03 0.16 -6.90
N ASP A 57 -6.19 0.82 -6.78
CA ASP A 57 -7.03 1.11 -7.94
C ASP A 57 -6.31 2.12 -8.86
N HIS A 58 -5.74 3.20 -8.33
CA HIS A 58 -4.94 4.15 -9.13
C HIS A 58 -3.75 3.47 -9.84
N GLU A 59 -3.08 2.52 -9.20
CA GLU A 59 -1.95 1.83 -9.80
C GLU A 59 -2.34 0.91 -10.97
N THR A 60 -3.55 0.35 -10.91
CA THR A 60 -4.06 -0.67 -11.85
C THR A 60 -5.09 -0.13 -12.85
N GLU A 61 -5.51 1.13 -12.73
CA GLU A 61 -6.34 1.83 -13.69
C GLU A 61 -5.69 1.88 -15.09
N GLU A 62 -6.50 2.15 -16.12
CA GLU A 62 -5.97 2.30 -17.49
C GLU A 62 -5.04 3.51 -17.56
N ASN A 63 -3.79 3.30 -17.99
CA ASN A 63 -2.70 4.27 -17.87
C ASN A 63 -2.37 4.63 -16.40
N GLY A 64 -2.67 3.74 -15.46
CA GLY A 64 -2.20 3.80 -14.07
C GLY A 64 -0.70 3.54 -13.98
N PHE A 65 -0.18 3.53 -12.75
CA PHE A 65 1.25 3.38 -12.46
C PHE A 65 1.93 2.22 -13.22
N PHE A 66 1.34 1.02 -13.19
CA PHE A 66 1.98 -0.15 -13.81
C PHE A 66 1.98 -0.08 -15.33
N ASP A 67 0.87 0.34 -15.95
CA ASP A 67 0.79 0.56 -17.40
C ASP A 67 1.85 1.56 -17.87
N GLN A 68 1.96 2.64 -17.09
CA GLN A 68 2.92 3.70 -17.25
C GLN A 68 4.36 3.18 -17.20
N VAL A 69 4.72 2.40 -16.19
CA VAL A 69 6.06 1.79 -16.05
C VAL A 69 6.35 0.79 -17.18
N ILE A 70 5.39 -0.08 -17.52
CA ILE A 70 5.55 -1.09 -18.58
C ILE A 70 5.71 -0.43 -19.97
N ALA A 71 4.95 0.64 -20.24
CA ALA A 71 5.05 1.38 -21.50
C ALA A 71 6.45 2.00 -21.69
N HIS A 72 7.08 2.45 -20.60
CA HIS A 72 8.45 2.97 -20.64
C HIS A 72 9.50 1.85 -20.74
N ARG A 73 9.28 0.72 -20.04
CA ARG A 73 10.21 -0.41 -20.01
C ARG A 73 9.48 -1.76 -20.06
N PRO A 74 9.19 -2.29 -21.26
CA PRO A 74 8.44 -3.56 -21.39
C PRO A 74 9.08 -4.76 -20.67
N GLY A 75 10.40 -4.73 -20.46
CA GLY A 75 11.13 -5.79 -19.76
C GLY A 75 10.76 -5.99 -18.29
N VAL A 76 10.07 -5.02 -17.66
CA VAL A 76 9.65 -5.14 -16.24
C VAL A 76 8.22 -5.66 -16.07
N ALA A 77 7.53 -6.02 -17.15
CA ALA A 77 6.13 -6.47 -17.09
C ALA A 77 5.88 -7.64 -16.13
N HIS A 78 6.84 -8.57 -16.01
CA HIS A 78 6.74 -9.66 -15.04
C HIS A 78 6.76 -9.17 -13.59
N GLN A 79 7.65 -8.23 -13.26
CA GLN A 79 7.78 -7.67 -11.91
C GLN A 79 6.54 -6.84 -11.55
N ALA A 80 6.02 -6.05 -12.50
CA ALA A 80 4.75 -5.33 -12.34
C ALA A 80 3.58 -6.29 -12.08
N ALA A 81 3.49 -7.40 -12.83
CA ALA A 81 2.47 -8.41 -12.61
C ALA A 81 2.63 -9.18 -11.28
N GLU A 82 3.85 -9.28 -10.73
CA GLU A 82 4.09 -9.79 -9.38
C GLU A 82 3.52 -8.84 -8.32
N LEU A 83 3.83 -7.55 -8.42
CA LEU A 83 3.31 -6.52 -7.52
C LEU A 83 1.78 -6.46 -7.52
N GLN A 84 1.17 -6.42 -8.71
CA GLN A 84 -0.30 -6.45 -8.82
C GLN A 84 -0.94 -7.68 -8.16
N ARG A 85 -0.26 -8.83 -8.14
CA ARG A 85 -0.77 -10.01 -7.43
C ARG A 85 -0.68 -9.84 -5.91
N GLU A 86 0.33 -9.15 -5.40
CA GLU A 86 0.45 -8.85 -3.97
C GLU A 86 -0.71 -7.98 -3.46
N HIS A 87 -1.31 -7.13 -4.32
CA HIS A 87 -2.51 -6.34 -3.97
C HIS A 87 -3.64 -7.21 -3.43
N PHE A 88 -3.90 -8.36 -4.07
CA PHE A 88 -4.97 -9.26 -3.63
C PHE A 88 -4.75 -9.77 -2.20
N ASP A 89 -3.51 -10.18 -1.90
CA ASP A 89 -3.14 -10.70 -0.59
C ASP A 89 -3.18 -9.61 0.48
N LEU A 90 -2.71 -8.40 0.16
CA LEU A 90 -2.75 -7.23 1.05
C LEU A 90 -4.18 -6.80 1.36
N ARG A 91 -5.04 -6.71 0.33
CA ARG A 91 -6.48 -6.41 0.47
C ARG A 91 -7.16 -7.43 1.39
N SER A 92 -6.92 -8.73 1.13
CA SER A 92 -7.50 -9.82 1.92
C SER A 92 -7.12 -9.75 3.40
N GLN A 93 -5.83 -9.50 3.69
CA GLN A 93 -5.35 -9.34 5.06
C GLN A 93 -5.99 -8.16 5.78
N LEU A 94 -6.09 -7.01 5.10
CA LEU A 94 -6.61 -5.80 5.70
C LEU A 94 -8.12 -5.88 5.96
N PHE A 95 -8.89 -6.47 5.05
CA PHE A 95 -10.31 -6.77 5.31
C PHE A 95 -10.51 -7.75 6.46
N ALA A 96 -9.65 -8.77 6.58
CA ALA A 96 -9.72 -9.71 7.69
C ALA A 96 -9.43 -9.01 9.04
N LEU A 97 -8.50 -8.06 9.07
CA LEU A 97 -8.21 -7.22 10.23
C LEU A 97 -9.43 -6.35 10.61
N GLU A 98 -10.00 -5.61 9.65
CA GLU A 98 -11.16 -4.74 9.88
C GLU A 98 -12.37 -5.53 10.41
N GLN A 99 -12.71 -6.66 9.76
CA GLN A 99 -13.82 -7.50 10.20
C GLN A 99 -13.60 -8.07 11.60
N ARG A 100 -12.38 -8.51 11.91
CA ARG A 100 -12.08 -9.07 13.23
C ARG A 100 -12.14 -8.02 14.32
N ALA A 101 -11.62 -6.82 14.06
CA ALA A 101 -11.76 -5.68 14.95
C ALA A 101 -13.23 -5.31 15.16
N GLY A 102 -14.04 -5.33 14.10
CA GLY A 102 -15.48 -5.02 14.15
C GLY A 102 -16.29 -6.00 15.00
N ARG A 103 -15.87 -7.26 15.08
CA ARG A 103 -16.51 -8.29 15.92
C ARG A 103 -16.10 -8.23 17.39
N ALA A 104 -15.08 -7.44 17.74
CA ALA A 104 -14.54 -7.34 19.10
C ALA A 104 -15.51 -6.78 20.14
N SER A 105 -16.58 -6.11 19.72
CA SER A 105 -17.62 -5.66 20.65
C SER A 105 -18.47 -6.81 21.22
N ASN A 106 -18.44 -8.01 20.59
CA ASN A 106 -19.39 -9.08 20.87
C ASN A 106 -18.72 -10.39 21.35
N ILE A 107 -17.38 -10.50 21.28
CA ILE A 107 -16.61 -11.73 21.54
C ILE A 107 -15.30 -11.34 22.26
N ASP A 108 -14.77 -12.21 23.13
CA ASP A 108 -13.38 -12.13 23.63
C ASP A 108 -12.40 -12.15 22.44
N VAL A 109 -12.02 -10.95 21.98
CA VAL A 109 -11.01 -10.79 20.95
C VAL A 109 -9.63 -10.83 21.60
N ASP A 110 -8.80 -11.73 21.09
CA ASP A 110 -7.37 -11.72 21.35
C ASP A 110 -6.73 -10.52 20.63
N TRP A 111 -6.55 -9.44 21.37
CA TRP A 111 -5.95 -8.19 20.90
C TRP A 111 -4.49 -8.35 20.51
N ASN A 112 -3.77 -9.31 21.09
CA ASN A 112 -2.37 -9.57 20.74
C ASN A 112 -2.29 -10.24 19.37
N ASP A 113 -3.13 -11.26 19.10
CA ASP A 113 -3.21 -11.87 17.76
C ASP A 113 -3.64 -10.84 16.69
N LEU A 114 -4.56 -9.92 17.02
CA LEU A 114 -4.94 -8.86 16.09
C LEU A 114 -3.78 -7.89 15.80
N LEU A 115 -3.02 -7.50 16.83
CA LEU A 115 -1.83 -6.66 16.68
C LEU A 115 -0.75 -7.38 15.86
N ASP A 116 -0.47 -8.65 16.14
CA ASP A 116 0.54 -9.43 15.41
C ASP A 116 0.19 -9.53 13.92
N ARG A 117 -1.08 -9.73 13.59
CA ARG A 117 -1.57 -9.71 12.20
C ARG A 117 -1.41 -8.34 11.56
N PHE A 118 -1.71 -7.27 12.29
CA PHE A 118 -1.50 -5.91 11.78
C PHE A 118 -0.01 -5.63 11.50
N VAL A 119 0.89 -6.04 12.39
CA VAL A 119 2.35 -5.92 12.19
C VAL A 119 2.81 -6.75 10.98
N ALA A 120 2.24 -7.93 10.77
CA ALA A 120 2.55 -8.74 9.59
C ALA A 120 2.10 -8.06 8.29
N PHE A 121 0.87 -7.52 8.27
CA PHE A 121 0.35 -6.73 7.15
C PHE A 121 1.23 -5.51 6.87
N GLU A 122 1.55 -4.70 7.88
CA GLU A 122 2.36 -3.49 7.77
C GLU A 122 3.74 -3.81 7.16
N ARG A 123 4.40 -4.88 7.62
CA ARG A 123 5.68 -5.33 7.05
C ARG A 123 5.57 -5.73 5.59
N GLN A 124 4.47 -6.38 5.20
CA GLN A 124 4.26 -6.76 3.81
C GLN A 124 3.99 -5.53 2.95
N MET A 125 3.20 -4.57 3.43
CA MET A 125 2.91 -3.31 2.74
C MET A 125 4.19 -2.50 2.51
N LEU A 126 5.03 -2.34 3.54
CA LEU A 126 6.31 -1.63 3.39
C LEU A 126 7.26 -2.32 2.41
N ARG A 127 7.25 -3.65 2.35
CA ARG A 127 8.03 -4.40 1.36
C ARG A 127 7.49 -4.18 -0.06
N HIS A 128 6.17 -4.11 -0.20
CA HIS A 128 5.49 -3.85 -1.46
C HIS A 128 5.89 -2.48 -2.04
N GLU A 129 5.78 -1.42 -1.24
CA GLU A 129 6.19 -0.05 -1.62
C GLU A 129 7.69 0.06 -1.98
N LEU A 130 8.55 -0.69 -1.26
CA LEU A 130 9.97 -0.76 -1.61
C LEU A 130 10.18 -1.40 -2.99
N ASN A 131 9.45 -2.47 -3.30
CA ASN A 131 9.54 -3.13 -4.59
C ASN A 131 8.98 -2.25 -5.74
N GLU A 132 7.93 -1.45 -5.49
CA GLU A 132 7.47 -0.42 -6.43
C GLU A 132 8.53 0.67 -6.66
N THR A 133 9.19 1.11 -5.58
CA THR A 133 10.27 2.08 -5.65
C THR A 133 11.44 1.53 -6.48
N ASP A 134 11.81 0.27 -6.28
CA ASP A 134 12.85 -0.39 -7.08
C ASP A 134 12.43 -0.49 -8.55
N LEU A 135 11.17 -0.81 -8.82
CA LEU A 135 10.61 -0.84 -10.18
C LEU A 135 10.70 0.53 -10.86
N LEU A 136 10.35 1.60 -10.14
CA LEU A 136 10.50 2.98 -10.61
C LEU A 136 11.95 3.31 -10.92
N GLN A 137 12.88 2.97 -10.02
CA GLN A 137 14.31 3.25 -10.22
C GLN A 137 14.87 2.54 -11.45
N ILE A 138 14.42 1.31 -11.73
CA ILE A 138 14.78 0.58 -12.95
C ILE A 138 14.38 1.36 -14.21
N VAL A 139 13.22 2.04 -14.21
CA VAL A 139 12.79 2.90 -15.32
C VAL A 139 13.62 4.19 -15.38
N TYR A 140 13.90 4.84 -14.23
CA TYR A 140 14.62 6.11 -14.19
C TYR A 140 16.11 5.99 -14.54
N ASN A 141 16.79 4.93 -14.09
CA ASN A 141 18.24 4.80 -14.24
C ASN A 141 18.68 4.56 -15.70
N GLU A 142 17.82 4.00 -16.56
CA GLU A 142 18.13 3.84 -17.99
C GLU A 142 18.03 5.14 -18.80
N ASP A 143 17.21 6.09 -18.35
CA ASP A 143 17.07 7.38 -19.01
C ASP A 143 18.36 8.24 -18.86
N LEU A 144 19.16 7.97 -17.82
CA LEU A 144 20.48 8.58 -17.63
C LEU A 144 21.58 7.94 -18.51
N GLY A 145 21.31 6.79 -19.14
CA GLY A 145 22.30 5.98 -19.85
C GLY A 145 22.47 6.26 -21.35
N ARG A 146 21.67 7.14 -21.97
CA ARG A 146 21.73 7.45 -23.42
C ARG A 146 22.40 8.79 -23.77
N GLY A 147 23.29 9.27 -22.90
CA GLY A 147 24.04 10.52 -23.07
C GLY A 147 25.54 10.38 -23.34
N ALA A 148 26.04 9.19 -23.69
CA ALA A 148 27.46 8.94 -24.00
C ALA A 148 27.65 8.39 -25.41
#